data_AF-A0A0F3RJ75-F1
#
_entry.id   AF-A0A0F3RJ75-F1
#
_cell.length_a   1.000
_cell.length_b   1.000
_cell.length_c   1.000
_cell.angle_alpha   90.00
_cell.angle_beta   90.00
_cell.angle_gamma   90.00
#
_symmetry.space_group_name_H-M   'P 1'
#
loop_
_entity.id
_entity.type
_entity.pdbx_description
1 polymer ?
#
loop_
_entity_poly.entity_id
_entity_poly.type
_entity_poly.pdbx_seq_one_letter_code
_entity_poly.pdbx_strand_id
1 'polypeptide(L)'
;MIDFYSKSLLNKLFEINVRFNTKIDLDKVKKAIFYAKKYHSNQKRDTGEPYYMHPLEVAYMVADYSFETDTIITAVLHDIAIT
;
A
#
# COMPACT_ATOMS: atom_id res chain seq x y z
N MET A 1 11.02 -7.75 8.03
CA MET A 1 10.54 -8.79 7.08
C MET A 1 9.39 -8.17 6.29
N ILE A 2 9.38 -8.27 4.96
CA ILE A 2 8.27 -7.76 4.12
C ILE A 2 7.15 -8.80 4.21
N ASP A 3 5.99 -8.44 4.76
CA ASP A 3 4.79 -9.31 4.80
C ASP A 3 4.19 -9.50 3.39
N PHE A 4 3.28 -10.48 3.32
CA PHE A 4 2.59 -10.87 2.11
C PHE A 4 1.90 -9.70 1.40
N TYR A 5 1.14 -8.87 2.13
CA TYR A 5 0.37 -7.75 1.56
C TYR A 5 1.27 -6.70 0.93
N SER A 6 2.37 -6.37 1.61
CA SER A 6 3.37 -5.43 1.09
C SER A 6 4.03 -5.96 -0.18
N LYS A 7 4.37 -7.25 -0.20
CA LYS A 7 4.97 -7.89 -1.39
C LYS A 7 3.98 -7.95 -2.55
N SER A 8 2.72 -8.27 -2.27
CA SER A 8 1.64 -8.33 -3.27
C SER A 8 1.44 -6.98 -3.98
N LEU A 9 1.33 -5.90 -3.21
CA LEU A 9 1.19 -4.55 -3.76
C LEU A 9 2.40 -4.14 -4.60
N LEU A 10 3.62 -4.30 -4.05
CA LEU A 10 4.84 -3.90 -4.76
C LEU A 10 5.05 -4.68 -6.07
N ASN A 11 4.74 -5.98 -6.06
CA ASN A 11 4.81 -6.81 -7.26
C ASN A 11 3.80 -6.34 -8.31
N LYS A 12 2.56 -6.03 -7.90
CA LYS A 12 1.54 -5.50 -8.84
C LYS A 12 1.98 -4.19 -9.46
N LEU A 13 2.48 -3.24 -8.67
CA LEU A 13 2.94 -1.95 -9.17
C LEU A 13 4.17 -2.09 -10.09
N PHE A 14 5.07 -3.03 -9.79
CA PHE A 14 6.17 -3.37 -10.68
C PHE A 14 5.67 -3.90 -12.04
N GLU A 15 4.72 -4.84 -12.03
CA GLU A 15 4.10 -5.36 -13.25
C GLU A 15 3.39 -4.26 -14.05
N ILE A 16 2.70 -3.33 -13.38
CA ILE A 16 2.03 -2.19 -14.02
C ILE A 16 3.06 -1.25 -14.68
N ASN A 17 4.18 -0.96 -14.00
CA ASN A 17 5.27 -0.18 -14.58
C ASN A 17 5.81 -0.82 -15.86
N VAL A 18 6.04 -2.14 -15.83
CA VAL A 18 6.56 -2.88 -16.98
C VAL A 18 5.54 -2.95 -18.12
N ARG A 19 4.29 -3.31 -17.82
CA ARG A 19 3.25 -3.56 -18.85
C ARG A 19 2.74 -2.29 -19.52
N PHE A 20 2.56 -1.22 -18.74
CA PHE A 20 1.95 0.02 -19.23
C PHE A 20 2.98 1.15 -19.40
N ASN A 21 4.28 0.86 -19.23
CA ASN A 21 5.37 1.83 -19.30
C ASN A 21 5.11 3.07 -18.42
N THR A 22 4.59 2.83 -17.21
CA THR A 22 4.27 3.88 -16.23
C THR A 22 5.49 4.16 -15.34
N LYS A 23 5.39 5.22 -14.51
CA LYS A 23 6.49 5.71 -13.67
C LYS A 23 6.08 5.76 -12.19
N ILE A 24 5.46 4.69 -11.70
CA ILE A 24 5.13 4.55 -10.28
C ILE A 24 6.43 4.39 -9.49
N ASP A 25 6.68 5.30 -8.58
CA ASP A 25 7.88 5.29 -7.72
C ASP A 25 7.68 4.29 -6.57
N LEU A 26 8.22 3.09 -6.76
CA LEU A 26 8.10 2.00 -5.80
C LEU A 26 8.79 2.31 -4.47
N ASP A 27 9.80 3.18 -4.43
CA ASP A 27 10.51 3.50 -3.20
C ASP A 27 9.71 4.47 -2.33
N LYS A 28 9.01 5.43 -2.94
CA LYS A 28 8.02 6.23 -2.22
C LYS A 28 6.87 5.38 -1.69
N VAL A 29 6.38 4.42 -2.47
CA VAL A 29 5.33 3.49 -2.01
C VAL A 29 5.84 2.63 -0.84
N LYS A 30 7.05 2.06 -0.90
CA LYS A 30 7.65 1.33 0.23
C LYS A 30 7.72 2.18 1.50
N LYS A 31 8.08 3.47 1.36
CA LYS A 31 8.13 4.41 2.48
C LYS A 31 6.73 4.66 3.06
N ALA A 32 5.71 4.79 2.22
CA ALA A 32 4.32 4.89 2.65
C ALA A 32 3.86 3.64 3.43
N ILE A 33 4.17 2.45 2.92
CA ILE A 33 3.87 1.17 3.59
C ILE A 33 4.55 1.10 4.97
N PHE A 34 5.80 1.56 5.08
CA PHE A 34 6.50 1.63 6.35
C PHE A 34 5.76 2.51 7.37
N TYR A 35 5.28 3.69 6.95
CA TYR A 35 4.50 4.55 7.83
C TYR A 35 3.16 3.92 8.22
N ALA A 36 2.39 3.38 7.27
CA ALA A 36 1.12 2.71 7.57
C ALA A 36 1.30 1.61 8.63
N LYS A 37 2.33 0.77 8.50
CA LYS A 37 2.66 -0.24 9.51
C LYS A 37 3.08 0.35 10.85
N LYS A 38 3.86 1.42 10.83
CA LYS A 38 4.34 2.07 12.05
C LYS A 38 3.18 2.67 12.85
N TYR A 39 2.23 3.33 12.20
CA TYR A 39 1.10 3.98 12.88
C TYR A 39 0.01 2.98 13.28
N HIS A 40 -0.22 1.93 12.47
CA HIS A 40 -1.17 0.86 12.80
C HIS A 40 -0.53 -0.33 13.54
N SER A 41 0.71 -0.22 14.06
CA SER A 41 1.46 -1.36 14.61
C SER A 41 0.78 -2.04 15.80
N ASN A 42 0.02 -1.27 16.57
CA ASN A 42 -0.68 -1.73 17.77
C ASN A 42 -2.18 -1.96 17.53
N GLN A 43 -2.64 -1.80 16.29
CA GLN A 43 -4.04 -1.93 15.91
C GLN A 43 -4.26 -3.28 15.24
N LYS A 44 -5.27 -3.99 15.72
CA LYS A 44 -5.75 -5.23 15.12
C LYS A 44 -7.20 -5.05 14.73
N ARG A 45 -7.61 -5.69 13.65
CA ARG A 45 -9.03 -5.84 13.31
C ARG A 45 -9.69 -6.79 14.30
N ASP A 46 -11.02 -6.81 14.31
CA ASP A 46 -11.82 -7.74 15.10
C ASP A 46 -11.50 -9.21 14.79
N THR A 47 -10.98 -9.48 13.59
CA THR A 47 -10.50 -10.80 13.14
C THR A 47 -9.12 -11.18 13.68
N GLY A 48 -8.43 -10.27 14.40
CA GLY A 48 -7.10 -10.47 14.97
C GLY A 48 -5.93 -10.12 14.05
N GLU A 49 -6.21 -9.79 12.79
CA GLU A 49 -5.20 -9.41 11.80
C GLU A 49 -4.70 -7.97 11.99
N PRO A 50 -3.44 -7.64 11.63
CA PRO A 50 -2.94 -6.27 11.70
C PRO A 50 -3.74 -5.29 10.83
N TYR A 51 -4.08 -4.11 11.37
CA TYR A 51 -4.94 -3.14 10.69
C TYR A 51 -4.33 -2.58 9.39
N TYR A 52 -2.99 -2.48 9.30
CA TYR A 52 -2.29 -1.95 8.12
C TYR A 52 -2.54 -2.73 6.81
N MET A 53 -3.09 -3.94 6.89
CA MET A 53 -3.42 -4.74 5.72
C MET A 53 -4.54 -4.12 4.89
N HIS A 54 -5.54 -3.52 5.54
CA HIS A 54 -6.69 -2.93 4.84
C HIS A 54 -6.28 -1.81 3.87
N PRO A 55 -5.47 -0.80 4.29
CA PRO A 55 -4.98 0.22 3.35
C PRO A 55 -4.12 -0.34 2.20
N LEU A 56 -3.39 -1.44 2.41
CA LEU A 56 -2.62 -2.10 1.35
C LEU A 56 -3.51 -2.77 0.31
N GLU A 57 -4.60 -3.42 0.73
CA GLU A 57 -5.58 -4.02 -0.18
C GLU A 57 -6.37 -2.96 -0.96
N VAL A 58 -6.72 -1.84 -0.30
CA VAL A 58 -7.33 -0.68 -0.98
C VAL A 58 -6.39 -0.14 -2.05
N ALA A 59 -5.11 0.09 -1.72
CA ALA A 59 -4.11 0.52 -2.71
C ALA A 59 -3.92 -0.48 -3.85
N TYR A 60 -4.01 -1.79 -3.57
CA TYR A 60 -3.95 -2.84 -4.59
C TYR A 60 -5.11 -2.72 -5.59
N MET A 61 -6.32 -2.42 -5.13
CA MET A 61 -7.47 -2.18 -6.00
C MET A 61 -7.36 -0.85 -6.75
N VAL A 62 -6.92 0.22 -6.09
CA VAL A 62 -6.72 1.55 -6.71
C VAL A 62 -5.70 1.48 -7.86
N ALA A 63 -4.70 0.62 -7.75
CA ALA A 63 -3.72 0.38 -8.81
C ALA A 63 -4.31 -0.13 -10.13
N ASP A 64 -5.54 -0.68 -10.13
CA ASP A 64 -6.24 -1.05 -11.38
C ASP A 64 -6.81 0.16 -12.12
N TYR A 65 -6.95 1.31 -11.44
CA TYR A 65 -7.61 2.50 -11.98
C TYR A 65 -6.69 3.71 -12.10
N SER A 66 -5.61 3.77 -11.32
CA SER A 66 -4.65 4.88 -11.34
C SER A 66 -3.22 4.38 -11.32
N PHE A 67 -2.40 4.95 -12.20
CA PHE A 67 -0.97 4.68 -12.29
C PHE A 67 -0.12 5.84 -11.75
N GLU A 68 -0.71 6.69 -10.92
CA GLU A 68 -0.03 7.81 -10.30
C GLU A 68 0.49 7.46 -8.91
N THR A 69 1.79 7.66 -8.69
CA THR A 69 2.46 7.42 -7.40
C THR A 69 1.71 8.04 -6.23
N ASP A 70 1.30 9.31 -6.35
CA ASP A 70 0.69 10.05 -5.24
C ASP A 70 -0.71 9.52 -4.91
N THR A 71 -1.46 9.06 -5.91
CA THR A 71 -2.75 8.38 -5.71
C THR A 71 -2.56 7.07 -4.95
N ILE A 72 -1.57 6.26 -5.33
CA ILE A 72 -1.25 5.00 -4.65
C ILE A 72 -0.80 5.25 -3.21
N ILE A 73 0.06 6.24 -2.99
CA ILE A 73 0.49 6.63 -1.64
C ILE A 73 -0.70 7.08 -0.80
N THR A 74 -1.59 7.90 -1.35
CA THR A 74 -2.79 8.36 -0.66
C THR A 74 -3.65 7.18 -0.22
N ALA A 75 -3.86 6.19 -1.10
CA ALA A 75 -4.58 4.96 -0.76
C ALA A 75 -3.91 4.15 0.36
N VAL A 76 -2.57 4.05 0.37
CA VAL A 76 -1.81 3.37 1.44
C VAL A 76 -1.93 4.10 2.78
N LEU A 77 -2.02 5.43 2.77
CA LEU A 77 -1.99 6.27 3.98
C LEU A 77 -3.38 6.75 4.45
N HIS A 78 -4.46 6.40 3.74
CA HIS A 78 -5.77 7.03 3.92
C HIS A 78 -6.33 6.93 5.35
N ASP A 79 -6.01 5.86 6.06
CA ASP A 79 -6.48 5.58 7.42
C ASP A 79 -5.51 6.02 8.54
N ILE A 80 -4.37 6.64 8.20
CA ILE A 80 -3.37 7.04 9.21
C ILE A 80 -3.85 8.21 10.07
N ALA A 81 -4.73 9.07 9.54
CA ALA A 81 -5.14 10.32 10.18
C ALA A 81 -6.28 10.19 11.21
N ILE A 82 -6.88 9.00 11.39
CA ILE A 82 -8.06 8.78 12.26
C ILE A 82 -7.71 7.93 13.51
N THR A 83 -6.44 7.91 13.92
CA THR A 83 -6.01 7.22 15.16
C THR A 83 -5.33 8.11 16.17
#